data_AF-A0A7C5XGX0-F1
#
_entry.id   AF-A0A7C5XGX0-F1
#
_cell.length_a   1.000
_cell.length_b   1.000
_cell.length_c   1.000
_cell.angle_alpha   90.00
_cell.angle_beta   90.00
_cell.angle_gamma   90.00
#
_symmetry.space_group_name_H-M   'P 1'
#
loop_
_entity.id
_entity.type
_entity.pdbx_description
1 polymer ?
#
loop_
_entity_poly.entity_id
_entity_poly.type
_entity_poly.pdbx_seq_one_letter_code
_entity_poly.pdbx_strand_id
1 'polypeptide(L)'
;NWVIAYWLYDYLVSSGLGIIYASLAFTLFTIAGLVAMPLSGHLAYRIGAKTMLLMDIVVYSLSGVAIAIMPRMPYALILAVLLGVGRFVTTPMQSSLIAVSVDRKFVSTATAAANTLWQLSGILAPYMTYLLASMYGTKISIVLSSLMLLISLIPYSLVRIR
;
A
#
# COMPACT_ATOMS: atom_id res chain seq x y z
N ASN A 1 1.77 3.01 0.05
CA ASN A 1 2.20 3.36 1.43
C ASN A 1 3.64 2.91 1.63
N TRP A 2 4.58 3.83 1.80
CA TRP A 2 6.00 3.51 2.01
C TRP A 2 6.32 3.07 3.45
N VAL A 3 5.48 3.44 4.41
CA VAL A 3 5.67 3.11 5.83
C VAL A 3 5.71 1.61 6.04
N ILE A 4 4.71 0.88 5.52
CA ILE A 4 4.63 -0.58 5.63
C ILE A 4 5.81 -1.24 4.92
N ALA A 5 6.22 -0.75 3.75
CA ALA A 5 7.33 -1.35 3.01
C ALA A 5 8.66 -1.28 3.77
N TYR A 6 8.89 -0.22 4.54
CA TYR A 6 10.15 -0.02 5.26
C TYR A 6 10.12 -0.50 6.71
N TRP A 7 8.99 -0.40 7.39
CA TRP A 7 8.90 -0.60 8.84
C TRP A 7 8.18 -1.87 9.26
N LEU A 8 7.52 -2.59 8.34
CA LEU A 8 6.77 -3.80 8.71
C LEU A 8 7.68 -4.87 9.34
N TYR A 9 8.84 -5.12 8.73
CA TYR A 9 9.78 -6.12 9.25
C TYR A 9 10.25 -5.76 10.67
N ASP A 10 10.74 -4.54 10.86
CA ASP A 10 11.19 -4.03 12.16
C ASP A 10 10.08 -4.07 13.22
N TYR A 11 8.86 -3.70 12.82
CA TYR A 11 7.70 -3.76 13.69
C TYR A 11 7.35 -5.19 14.14
N LEU A 12 7.41 -6.17 13.24
CA LEU A 12 7.14 -7.56 13.59
C LEU A 12 8.21 -8.11 14.55
N VAL A 13 9.48 -7.78 14.33
CA VAL A 13 10.57 -8.18 15.25
C VAL A 13 10.38 -7.55 16.63
N SER A 14 10.17 -6.23 16.69
CA SER A 14 9.96 -5.50 17.95
C SER A 14 8.67 -5.88 18.68
N SER A 15 7.67 -6.42 17.96
CA SER A 15 6.45 -6.98 18.56
C SER A 15 6.63 -8.37 19.17
N GLY A 16 7.82 -8.98 19.04
CA GLY A 16 8.15 -10.27 19.65
C GLY A 16 7.92 -11.50 18.76
N LEU A 17 7.62 -11.34 17.45
CA LEU A 17 7.50 -12.49 16.54
C LEU A 17 8.83 -13.20 16.29
N GLY A 18 9.97 -12.59 16.63
CA GLY A 18 11.28 -13.12 16.31
C GLY A 18 11.66 -12.95 14.83
N ILE A 19 12.97 -12.98 14.58
CA ILE A 19 13.56 -12.64 13.28
C ILE A 19 13.09 -13.57 12.16
N ILE A 20 13.01 -14.89 12.42
CA ILE A 20 12.65 -15.89 11.41
C ILE A 20 11.24 -15.67 10.88
N TYR A 21 10.28 -15.46 11.77
CA TYR A 21 8.88 -15.29 11.38
C TYR A 21 8.61 -13.91 10.75
N ALA A 22 9.31 -12.86 11.21
CA ALA A 22 9.26 -11.55 10.58
C ALA A 22 9.82 -11.59 9.15
N SER A 23 10.95 -12.27 8.94
CA SER A 23 11.53 -12.49 7.61
C SER A 23 10.58 -13.26 6.70
N LEU A 24 9.98 -14.35 7.20
CA LEU A 24 9.00 -15.13 6.43
C LEU A 24 7.79 -14.28 6.02
N ALA A 25 7.24 -13.48 6.95
CA ALA A 25 6.14 -12.57 6.64
C ALA A 25 6.53 -11.57 5.55
N PHE A 26 7.74 -10.99 5.64
CA PHE A 26 8.24 -10.04 4.65
C PHE A 26 8.48 -10.69 3.27
N THR A 27 8.98 -11.93 3.23
CA THR A 27 9.11 -12.71 1.99
C THR A 27 7.75 -13.01 1.38
N LEU A 28 6.75 -13.40 2.18
CA LEU A 28 5.40 -13.62 1.68
C LEU A 28 4.77 -12.32 1.14
N PHE A 29 5.02 -11.19 1.82
CA PHE A 29 4.63 -9.86 1.33
C PHE A 29 5.21 -9.57 -0.06
N THR A 30 6.51 -9.80 -0.28
CA THR A 30 7.13 -9.53 -1.59
C THR A 30 6.67 -10.49 -2.68
N ILE A 31 6.60 -11.79 -2.39
CA ILE A 31 6.12 -12.81 -3.35
C ILE A 31 4.67 -12.55 -3.75
N ALA A 32 3.79 -12.31 -2.76
CA ALA A 32 2.39 -12.03 -3.02
C ALA A 32 2.21 -10.81 -3.91
N GLY A 33 2.99 -9.75 -3.64
CA GLY A 33 3.00 -8.56 -4.48
C GLY A 33 3.45 -8.81 -5.92
N LEU A 34 4.55 -9.55 -6.09
CA LEU A 34 5.10 -9.88 -7.40
C LEU A 34 4.12 -10.70 -8.25
N VAL A 35 3.40 -11.65 -7.63
CA VAL A 35 2.37 -12.45 -8.29
C VAL A 35 1.10 -11.64 -8.56
N ALA A 36 0.70 -10.77 -7.63
CA ALA A 36 -0.49 -9.94 -7.76
C ALA A 36 -0.39 -8.91 -8.88
N MET A 37 0.81 -8.39 -9.15
CA MET A 37 1.02 -7.33 -10.12
C MET A 37 0.49 -7.67 -11.55
N PRO A 38 0.89 -8.78 -12.20
CA PRO A 38 0.33 -9.16 -13.51
C PRO A 38 -1.14 -9.57 -13.43
N LEU A 39 -1.56 -10.25 -12.35
CA LEU A 39 -2.95 -10.69 -12.17
C LEU A 39 -3.91 -9.51 -12.03
N SER A 40 -3.47 -8.44 -11.39
CA SER A 40 -4.27 -7.23 -11.17
C SER A 40 -4.66 -6.57 -12.50
N GLY A 41 -3.78 -6.58 -13.50
CA GLY A 41 -4.09 -6.06 -14.84
C GLY A 41 -5.19 -6.86 -15.53
N HIS A 42 -5.16 -8.19 -15.44
CA HIS A 42 -6.22 -9.04 -15.99
C HIS A 42 -7.55 -8.85 -15.26
N LEU A 43 -7.53 -8.74 -13.92
CA LEU A 43 -8.76 -8.56 -13.15
C LEU A 43 -9.37 -7.17 -13.39
N ALA A 44 -8.54 -6.14 -13.53
CA ALA A 44 -8.98 -4.78 -13.83
C ALA A 44 -9.68 -4.65 -15.18
N TYR A 45 -9.36 -5.50 -16.16
CA TYR A 45 -10.10 -5.56 -17.42
C TYR A 45 -11.57 -5.97 -17.21
N ARG A 46 -11.86 -6.78 -16.18
CA ARG A 46 -13.22 -7.28 -15.90
C ARG A 46 -14.03 -6.35 -15.01
N ILE A 47 -13.43 -5.80 -13.96
CA ILE A 47 -14.16 -5.02 -12.93
C ILE A 47 -13.86 -3.51 -12.97
N GLY A 48 -12.93 -3.08 -13.83
CA GLY A 48 -12.49 -1.71 -13.98
C GLY A 48 -11.38 -1.29 -13.01
N ALA A 49 -10.45 -0.48 -13.50
CA ALA A 49 -9.29 -0.02 -12.73
C ALA A 49 -9.67 0.81 -11.49
N LYS A 50 -10.70 1.66 -11.58
CA LYS A 50 -11.18 2.46 -10.44
C LYS A 50 -11.73 1.58 -9.32
N THR A 51 -12.60 0.63 -9.64
CA THR A 51 -13.19 -0.29 -8.66
C THR A 51 -12.11 -1.12 -7.97
N MET A 52 -11.17 -1.67 -8.76
CA MET A 52 -10.03 -2.42 -8.25
C MET A 52 -9.19 -1.58 -7.29
N LEU A 53 -8.88 -0.32 -7.64
CA LEU A 53 -8.09 0.59 -6.80
C LEU A 53 -8.82 0.94 -5.48
N LEU A 54 -10.13 1.17 -5.51
CA LEU A 54 -10.90 1.47 -4.30
C LEU A 54 -10.96 0.25 -3.36
N MET A 55 -11.16 -0.95 -3.90
CA MET A 55 -11.11 -2.19 -3.13
C MET A 55 -9.73 -2.42 -2.52
N ASP A 56 -8.68 -2.20 -3.31
CA ASP A 56 -7.29 -2.30 -2.88
C ASP A 56 -7.00 -1.37 -1.69
N ILE A 57 -7.36 -0.08 -1.80
CA ILE A 57 -7.18 0.89 -0.72
C ILE A 57 -7.81 0.41 0.58
N VAL A 58 -9.06 -0.06 0.53
CA VAL A 58 -9.77 -0.55 1.72
C VAL A 58 -9.09 -1.78 2.31
N VAL A 59 -8.81 -2.80 1.48
CA VAL A 59 -8.20 -4.06 1.93
C VAL A 59 -6.81 -3.81 2.51
N TYR A 60 -5.99 -3.00 1.85
CA TYR A 60 -4.64 -2.67 2.27
C TYR A 60 -4.65 -1.86 3.58
N SER A 61 -5.51 -0.85 3.70
CA SER A 61 -5.67 -0.06 4.93
C SER A 61 -6.12 -0.92 6.11
N LEU A 62 -7.15 -1.74 5.93
CA LEU A 62 -7.64 -2.61 7.00
C LEU A 62 -6.60 -3.65 7.41
N SER A 63 -5.87 -4.23 6.44
CA SER A 63 -4.79 -5.18 6.72
C SER A 63 -3.64 -4.52 7.49
N GLY A 64 -3.29 -3.28 7.14
CA GLY A 64 -2.25 -2.50 7.83
C GLY A 64 -2.62 -2.14 9.27
N VAL A 65 -3.88 -1.80 9.53
CA VAL A 65 -4.38 -1.59 10.90
C VAL A 65 -4.41 -2.91 11.67
N ALA A 66 -4.92 -3.99 11.05
CA ALA A 66 -5.03 -5.29 11.70
C ALA A 66 -3.67 -5.86 12.11
N ILE A 67 -2.64 -5.75 11.25
CA ILE A 67 -1.30 -6.27 11.57
C ILE A 67 -0.64 -5.48 12.71
N ALA A 68 -0.93 -4.18 12.81
CA ALA A 68 -0.45 -3.33 13.89
C ALA A 68 -1.18 -3.56 15.23
N ILE A 69 -2.42 -4.04 15.21
CA ILE A 69 -3.15 -4.35 16.45
C ILE A 69 -2.86 -5.77 16.90
N MET A 70 -2.70 -6.70 15.96
CA MET A 70 -2.55 -8.12 16.22
C MET A 70 -1.33 -8.73 15.51
N PRO A 71 -0.10 -8.31 15.88
CA PRO A 71 1.13 -8.87 15.36
C PRO A 71 1.39 -10.23 16.03
N ARG A 72 0.65 -11.26 15.65
CA ARG A 72 0.85 -12.63 16.14
C ARG A 72 0.67 -13.65 15.04
N MET A 73 1.36 -14.77 15.16
CA MET A 73 1.16 -15.89 14.27
C MET A 73 -0.20 -16.58 14.52
N PRO A 74 -0.80 -17.19 13.49
CA PRO A 74 -0.42 -17.15 12.07
C PRO A 74 -0.91 -15.90 11.32
N TYR A 75 -1.70 -15.04 11.98
CA TYR A 75 -2.40 -13.91 11.38
C TYR A 75 -1.47 -12.90 10.68
N ALA A 76 -0.29 -12.64 11.25
CA ALA A 76 0.69 -11.75 10.63
C ALA A 76 1.12 -12.21 9.23
N LEU A 77 1.17 -13.53 8.96
CA LEU A 77 1.51 -14.05 7.64
C LEU A 77 0.40 -13.78 6.61
N ILE A 78 -0.86 -14.02 6.99
CA ILE A 78 -2.03 -13.76 6.15
C ILE A 78 -2.12 -12.28 5.82
N LEU A 79 -1.96 -11.43 6.83
CA LEU A 79 -1.99 -9.97 6.67
C LEU A 79 -0.82 -9.46 5.83
N ALA A 80 0.38 -10.06 5.96
CA ALA A 80 1.52 -9.72 5.12
C ALA A 80 1.27 -10.06 3.65
N VAL A 81 0.62 -11.19 3.35
CA VAL A 81 0.19 -11.53 1.98
C VAL A 81 -0.79 -10.49 1.44
N LEU A 82 -1.83 -10.13 2.20
CA LEU A 82 -2.81 -9.11 1.78
C LEU A 82 -2.17 -7.74 1.54
N LEU A 83 -1.26 -7.33 2.43
CA LEU A 83 -0.47 -6.12 2.25
C LEU A 83 0.42 -6.22 1.00
N GLY A 84 1.02 -7.38 0.74
CA GLY A 84 1.82 -7.64 -0.45
C GLY A 84 1.03 -7.43 -1.73
N VAL A 85 -0.12 -8.10 -1.82
CA VAL A 85 -1.06 -7.96 -2.94
C VAL A 85 -1.39 -6.48 -3.17
N GLY A 86 -1.82 -5.78 -2.12
CA GLY A 86 -2.29 -4.42 -2.33
C GLY A 86 -1.19 -3.44 -2.74
N ARG A 87 0.02 -3.59 -2.18
CA ARG A 87 1.17 -2.73 -2.52
C ARG A 87 1.47 -2.70 -4.02
N PHE A 88 1.28 -3.83 -4.71
CA PHE A 88 1.65 -4.01 -6.11
C PHE A 88 0.47 -3.89 -7.08
N VAL A 89 -0.77 -3.98 -6.59
CA VAL A 89 -1.99 -3.66 -7.37
C VAL A 89 -2.11 -2.16 -7.59
N THR A 90 -1.77 -1.33 -6.59
CA THR A 90 -1.95 0.13 -6.66
C THR A 90 -1.29 0.76 -7.89
N THR A 91 -0.04 0.39 -8.20
CA THR A 91 0.77 1.01 -9.27
C THR A 91 0.16 0.86 -10.67
N PRO A 92 -0.12 -0.35 -11.19
CA PRO A 92 -0.74 -0.50 -12.51
C PRO A 92 -2.12 0.14 -12.56
N MET A 93 -2.91 0.08 -11.47
CA MET A 93 -4.25 0.68 -11.44
C MET A 93 -4.21 2.21 -11.51
N GLN A 94 -3.26 2.84 -10.83
CA GLN A 94 -3.03 4.29 -10.94
C GLN A 94 -2.66 4.70 -12.36
N SER A 95 -1.73 3.98 -13.00
CA SER A 95 -1.34 4.24 -14.39
C SER A 95 -2.50 4.09 -15.36
N SER A 96 -3.29 3.02 -15.22
CA SER A 96 -4.51 2.81 -16.02
C SER A 96 -5.54 3.93 -15.80
N LEU A 97 -5.72 4.38 -14.55
CA LEU A 97 -6.68 5.43 -14.24
C LEU A 97 -6.28 6.78 -14.84
N ILE A 98 -5.00 7.14 -14.79
CA ILE A 98 -4.47 8.36 -15.43
C ILE A 98 -4.68 8.30 -16.94
N ALA A 99 -4.38 7.15 -17.57
CA ALA A 99 -4.48 6.99 -19.02
C ALA A 99 -5.91 7.15 -19.56
N VAL A 100 -6.93 6.80 -18.77
CA VAL A 100 -8.34 6.93 -19.17
C VAL A 100 -8.96 8.27 -18.70
N SER A 101 -8.41 8.90 -17.67
CA SER A 101 -8.99 10.15 -17.10
C SER A 101 -8.43 11.43 -17.71
N VAL A 102 -7.30 11.36 -18.42
CA VAL A 102 -6.58 12.52 -18.95
C VAL A 102 -6.48 12.43 -20.47
N ASP A 103 -6.57 13.56 -21.17
CA ASP A 103 -6.38 13.60 -22.62
C ASP A 103 -5.01 13.02 -23.01
N ARG A 104 -4.97 12.24 -24.09
CA ARG A 104 -3.76 11.55 -24.57
C ARG A 104 -2.53 12.45 -24.67
N LYS A 105 -2.70 13.72 -25.02
CA LYS A 105 -1.62 14.72 -25.11
C LYS A 105 -0.91 14.96 -23.77
N PHE A 106 -1.62 14.83 -22.65
CA PHE A 106 -1.12 15.15 -21.31
C PHE A 106 -0.86 13.91 -20.43
N VAL A 107 -1.14 12.70 -20.91
CA VAL A 107 -0.95 11.46 -20.13
C VAL A 107 0.49 11.31 -19.63
N SER A 108 1.48 11.61 -20.48
CA SER A 108 2.90 11.55 -20.08
C SER A 108 3.21 12.53 -18.94
N THR A 109 2.78 13.80 -19.08
CA THR A 109 2.97 14.83 -18.05
C THR A 109 2.26 14.49 -16.74
N ALA A 110 1.01 14.00 -16.81
CA ALA A 110 0.24 13.59 -15.64
C ALA A 110 0.88 12.39 -14.93
N THR A 111 1.37 11.41 -15.69
CA THR A 111 2.09 10.24 -15.15
C THR A 111 3.40 10.67 -14.50
N ALA A 112 4.15 11.57 -15.12
CA ALA A 112 5.38 12.12 -14.56
C ALA A 112 5.11 12.86 -13.24
N ALA A 113 4.10 13.74 -13.20
CA ALA A 113 3.71 14.45 -11.99
C ALA A 113 3.27 13.50 -10.86
N ALA A 114 2.46 12.49 -11.18
CA ALA A 114 2.06 11.46 -10.21
C ALA A 114 3.25 10.68 -9.66
N ASN A 115 4.21 10.31 -10.52
CA ASN A 115 5.42 9.62 -10.11
C ASN A 115 6.30 10.52 -9.21
N THR A 116 6.47 11.79 -9.55
CA THR A 116 7.20 12.75 -8.70
C THR A 116 6.59 12.83 -7.30
N LEU A 117 5.26 12.95 -7.20
CA LEU A 117 4.56 12.94 -5.90
C LEU A 117 4.75 11.63 -5.14
N TRP A 118 4.72 10.49 -5.84
CA TRP A 118 4.96 9.18 -5.24
C TRP A 118 6.38 9.05 -4.68
N GLN A 119 7.39 9.55 -5.40
CA GLN A 119 8.79 9.56 -4.95
C GLN A 119 9.00 10.53 -3.78
N LEU A 120 8.40 11.73 -3.83
CA LEU A 120 8.43 12.68 -2.71
C LEU A 120 7.83 12.07 -1.44
N SER A 121 6.71 11.34 -1.58
CA SER A 121 6.13 10.61 -0.44
C SER A 121 7.07 9.53 0.09
N GLY A 122 7.90 8.92 -0.77
CA GLY A 122 8.92 7.94 -0.37
C GLY A 122 10.07 8.53 0.42
N ILE A 123 10.36 9.82 0.24
CA ILE A 123 11.37 10.54 1.03
C ILE A 123 10.78 11.01 2.36
N LEU A 124 9.58 11.61 2.32
CA LEU A 124 8.96 12.22 3.50
C LEU A 124 8.36 11.18 4.46
N ALA A 125 7.76 10.11 3.95
CA ALA A 125 7.07 9.14 4.79
C ALA A 125 7.98 8.41 5.80
N PRO A 126 9.19 7.93 5.44
CA PRO A 126 10.10 7.31 6.40
C PRO A 126 10.54 8.28 7.50
N TYR A 127 10.84 9.53 7.14
CA TYR A 127 11.21 10.56 8.11
C TYR A 127 10.07 10.85 9.10
N MET A 128 8.86 11.05 8.59
CA MET A 128 7.68 11.26 9.43
C MET A 128 7.36 10.03 10.30
N THR A 129 7.55 8.82 9.75
CA THR A 129 7.36 7.57 10.50
C THR A 129 8.37 7.44 11.63
N TYR A 130 9.64 7.76 11.37
CA TYR A 130 10.69 7.75 12.39
C TYR A 130 10.34 8.70 13.54
N LEU A 131 9.93 9.93 13.24
CA LEU A 131 9.50 10.90 14.27
C LEU A 131 8.30 10.41 15.08
N LEU A 132 7.29 9.85 14.40
CA LEU A 132 6.11 9.31 15.10
C LEU A 132 6.47 8.06 15.93
N ALA A 133 7.35 7.21 15.41
CA ALA A 133 7.76 5.99 16.08
C ALA A 133 8.61 6.29 17.33
N SER A 134 9.46 7.32 17.29
CA SER A 134 10.25 7.73 18.46
C SER A 134 9.42 8.36 19.58
N MET A 135 8.32 9.05 19.23
CA MET A 135 7.43 9.69 20.22
C MET A 135 6.34 8.76 20.76
N TYR A 136 5.73 7.94 19.89
CA TYR A 136 4.50 7.19 20.18
C TYR A 136 4.63 5.68 19.91
N GLY A 137 5.77 5.22 19.42
CA GLY A 137 6.01 3.83 19.06
C GLY A 137 5.55 3.47 17.65
N THR A 138 6.23 2.48 17.05
CA THR A 138 6.03 2.04 15.66
C THR A 138 4.61 1.56 15.37
N LYS A 139 3.91 1.00 16.37
CA LYS A 139 2.50 0.58 16.26
C LYS A 139 1.61 1.74 15.82
N ILE A 140 1.72 2.90 16.48
CA ILE A 140 0.87 4.06 16.19
C ILE A 140 1.19 4.62 14.80
N SER A 141 2.48 4.66 14.43
CA SER A 141 2.89 5.10 13.09
C SER A 141 2.29 4.24 11.96
N ILE A 142 2.28 2.91 12.12
CA ILE A 142 1.67 2.00 11.13
C ILE A 142 0.17 2.20 11.04
N VAL A 143 -0.53 2.28 12.19
CA VAL A 143 -1.98 2.52 12.22
C VAL A 143 -2.34 3.84 11.53
N LEU A 144 -1.67 4.94 11.90
CA LEU A 144 -1.92 6.24 11.30
C LEU A 144 -1.67 6.24 9.80
N SER A 145 -0.54 5.66 9.34
CA SER A 145 -0.24 5.57 7.90
C SER A 145 -1.30 4.77 7.12
N SER A 146 -1.86 3.73 7.76
CA SER A 146 -2.88 2.86 7.15
C SER A 146 -4.24 3.55 7.10
N LEU A 147 -4.60 4.32 8.13
CA LEU A 147 -5.84 5.11 8.16
C LEU A 147 -5.78 6.31 7.21
N MET A 148 -4.62 6.99 7.11
CA MET A 148 -4.44 8.11 6.16
C MET A 148 -4.66 7.67 4.72
N LEU A 149 -4.38 6.42 4.38
CA LEU A 149 -4.66 5.89 3.05
C LEU A 149 -6.18 5.86 2.75
N LEU A 150 -7.05 5.68 3.75
CA LEU A 150 -8.51 5.75 3.53
C LEU A 150 -8.97 7.15 3.11
N ILE A 151 -8.27 8.21 3.53
CA ILE A 151 -8.57 9.58 3.10
C ILE A 151 -8.43 9.72 1.58
N SER A 152 -7.53 8.94 0.97
CA SER A 152 -7.36 8.93 -0.49
C SER A 152 -8.58 8.40 -1.25
N LEU A 153 -9.52 7.69 -0.58
CA LEU A 153 -10.78 7.29 -1.21
C LEU A 153 -11.61 8.48 -1.68
N ILE A 154 -11.51 9.62 -0.99
CA ILE A 154 -12.26 10.84 -1.34
C ILE A 154 -11.87 11.31 -2.75
N PRO A 155 -10.61 11.69 -3.04
CA PRO A 155 -10.25 12.12 -4.39
C PRO A 155 -10.48 11.03 -5.44
N TYR A 156 -10.19 9.76 -5.16
CA TYR A 156 -10.43 8.68 -6.13
C TYR A 156 -11.91 8.44 -6.44
N SER A 157 -12.81 8.65 -5.46
CA SER A 157 -14.25 8.54 -5.70
C SER A 157 -14.77 9.63 -6.64
N LEU A 158 -14.19 10.83 -6.58
CA LEU A 158 -14.56 11.99 -7.39
C LEU A 158 -14.05 11.92 -8.84
N VAL A 159 -13.03 11.10 -9.12
CA VAL A 159 -12.52 10.90 -10.49
C VAL A 159 -13.63 10.28 -11.36
N ARG A 160 -14.08 11.03 -12.37
CA ARG A 160 -15.01 10.54 -13.40
C ARG A 160 -14.20 10.01 -14.56
N ILE A 161 -14.41 8.73 -14.86
CA ILE A 161 -13.87 8.09 -16.07
C ILE A 161 -14.70 8.63 -17.24
N ARG A 162 -14.03 9.20 -18.24
CA ARG A 162 -14.65 9.67 -19.48
C ARG A 162 -14.71 8.55 -20.51
#